data_AF-A0A357D2G3-F1
#
_entry.id   AF-A0A357D2G3-F1
#
_cell.length_a   1.000
_cell.length_b   1.000
_cell.length_c   1.000
_cell.angle_alpha   90.00
_cell.angle_beta   90.00
_cell.angle_gamma   90.00
#
_symmetry.space_group_name_H-M   'P 1'
#
loop_
_entity.id
_entity.type
_entity.pdbx_description
1 polymer ?
#
loop_
_entity_poly.entity_id
_entity_poly.type
_entity_poly.pdbx_seq_one_letter_code
_entity_poly.pdbx_strand_id
1 'polypeptide(L)' 'MINGDRLQKLTDEMKRNINFDEEYYKRFDIKRGLRNADGTGVLAGLTRISNVH' A
#
# COMPACT_ATOMS: atom_id res chain seq x y z
N MET A 1 17.99 26.90 1.55
CA MET A 1 18.54 25.67 2.16
C MET A 1 17.45 25.01 2.97
N ILE A 2 17.07 23.76 2.69
CA ILE A 2 16.11 23.03 3.52
C ILE A 2 16.82 22.71 4.84
N ASN A 3 16.19 23.07 5.96
CA ASN A 3 16.75 22.86 7.29
C ASN A 3 16.71 21.36 7.63
N GLY A 4 17.87 20.71 7.71
CA GLY A 4 18.01 19.25 7.82
C GLY A 4 17.30 18.65 9.04
N ASP A 5 17.31 19.36 10.16
CA ASP A 5 16.68 18.93 11.42
C ASP A 5 15.16 18.80 11.29
N ARG A 6 14.54 19.70 10.52
CA ARG A 6 13.09 19.68 10.29
C ARG A 6 12.69 18.49 9.41
N LEU A 7 13.50 18.15 8.41
CA LEU A 7 13.27 17.00 7.55
C LEU A 7 13.43 15.68 8.33
N GLN A 8 14.44 15.61 9.21
CA GLN A 8 14.65 14.45 10.08
C GLN A 8 13.46 14.23 11.02
N LYS A 9 13.00 15.28 11.71
CA LYS A 9 11.85 15.21 12.61
C LYS A 9 10.58 14.71 11.90
N LEU A 10 10.29 15.24 10.71
CA LEU A 10 9.13 14.81 9.93
C LEU A 10 9.24 13.32 9.52
N THR A 11 10.43 12.89 9.11
CA THR A 11 10.68 11.50 8.72
C THR A 11 10.43 10.54 9.88
N ASP A 12 10.87 10.89 11.08
CA ASP A 12 10.70 10.06 12.28
C ASP A 12 9.25 10.04 12.79
N GLU A 13 8.51 11.12 12.62
CA GLU A 13 7.06 11.14 12.82
C GLU A 13 6.33 10.23 11.81
N MET A 14 6.71 10.27 10.53
CA MET A 14 6.11 9.39 9.52
C MET A 14 6.38 7.92 9.83
N LYS A 15 7.63 7.53 10.13
CA LYS A 15 7.97 6.13 10.46
C LYS A 15 7.15 5.57 11.62
N ARG A 16 6.85 6.40 12.63
CA ARG A 16 6.03 5.99 13.79
C ARG A 16 4.55 5.79 13.43
N ASN A 17 4.05 6.49 12.41
CA ASN A 17 2.64 6.53 12.08
C ASN A 17 2.24 5.71 10.83
N ILE A 18 3.20 5.31 9.98
CA ILE A 18 2.91 4.53 8.76
C ILE A 18 2.79 3.03 9.00
N ASN A 19 3.04 2.55 10.22
CA ASN A 19 2.86 1.14 10.53
C ASN A 19 1.39 0.84 10.77
N PHE A 20 0.88 -0.21 10.14
CA PHE A 20 -0.47 -0.72 10.33
C PHE A 20 -0.45 -2.24 10.31
N ASP A 21 -1.41 -2.85 10.98
CA ASP A 21 -1.49 -4.30 11.08
C ASP A 21 -1.86 -4.91 9.72
N GLU A 22 -1.02 -5.82 9.21
CA GLU A 22 -1.29 -6.55 7.97
C GLU A 22 -2.56 -7.42 8.06
N GLU A 23 -3.04 -7.75 9.27
CA GLU A 23 -4.29 -8.48 9.45
C GLU A 23 -5.50 -7.71 8.89
N TYR A 24 -5.43 -6.38 8.82
CA TYR A 24 -6.50 -5.57 8.23
C TYR A 24 -6.72 -5.86 6.75
N TYR A 25 -5.70 -6.34 6.01
CA TYR A 25 -5.89 -6.80 4.64
C TYR A 25 -6.89 -7.95 4.57
N LYS A 26 -6.79 -8.90 5.49
CA LYS A 26 -7.70 -10.06 5.57
C LYS A 26 -9.06 -9.64 6.09
N ARG A 27 -9.10 -8.86 7.18
CA ARG A 27 -10.34 -8.45 7.84
C ARG A 27 -11.28 -7.67 6.92
N PHE A 28 -10.74 -6.84 6.04
CA PHE A 28 -11.51 -5.97 5.15
C PHE A 28 -11.46 -6.38 3.66
N ASP A 29 -10.92 -7.56 3.35
CA ASP A 29 -10.67 -8.05 1.97
C ASP A 29 -9.93 -7.02 1.07
N ILE A 30 -9.00 -6.27 1.66
CA ILE A 30 -8.19 -5.30 0.93
C ILE A 30 -7.09 -6.06 0.17
N LYS A 31 -7.00 -5.80 -1.13
CA LYS A 31 -6.00 -6.40 -2.01
C LYS A 31 -4.65 -5.67 -1.89
N ARG A 32 -3.55 -6.42 -1.93
CA ARG A 32 -2.19 -5.85 -1.88
C ARG A 32 -1.67 -5.63 -3.29
N GLY A 33 -1.82 -4.41 -3.78
CA GLY A 33 -1.60 -4.11 -5.20
C GLY A 33 -2.57 -4.91 -6.06
N LEU A 34 -2.08 -5.53 -7.13
CA LEU A 34 -2.89 -6.36 -8.04
C LEU A 34 -2.87 -7.85 -7.66
N ARG A 35 -2.86 -8.14 -6.35
CA ARG A 35 -2.80 -9.51 -5.80
C ARG A 35 -3.86 -9.75 -4.74
N ASN A 36 -4.48 -10.92 -4.83
CA ASN A 36 -5.30 -11.51 -3.79
C ASN A 36 -4.43 -12.03 -2.63
N ALA A 37 -5.07 -12.35 -1.51
CA ALA A 37 -4.40 -12.88 -0.32
C ALA A 37 -3.72 -14.24 -0.56
N ASP A 38 -4.21 -15.03 -1.51
CA ASP A 38 -3.65 -16.33 -1.93
C ASP A 38 -2.51 -16.21 -2.97
N GLY A 39 -2.13 -14.99 -3.35
CA GLY A 39 -1.08 -14.72 -4.33
C GLY A 39 -1.54 -14.72 -5.78
N THR A 40 -2.81 -15.01 -6.07
CA THR A 40 -3.37 -14.87 -7.42
C THR A 40 -3.58 -13.39 -7.80
N GLY A 41 -3.77 -13.11 -9.08
CA GLY A 41 -4.07 -11.77 -9.56
C GLY A 41 -5.49 -11.32 -9.23
N VAL A 42 -5.69 -10.01 -9.00
CA VAL A 42 -7.05 -9.44 -8.92
C VAL A 42 -7.64 -9.24 -10.31
N LEU A 43 -8.97 -9.26 -10.42
CA LEU A 43 -9.64 -8.84 -11.65
C LEU A 43 -9.56 -7.31 -11.75
N ALA A 44 -8.69 -6.81 -12.64
CA ALA A 44 -8.56 -5.40 -12.95
C ALA A 44 -9.14 -5.13 -14.34
N GLY A 45 -10.42 -4.80 -14.40
CA GLY A 45 -11.14 -4.53 -15.64
C GLY A 45 -12.54 -5.12 -15.65
N LEU A 46 -13.50 -4.39 -16.23
CA LEU A 46 -14.88 -4.87 -16.38
C LEU A 46 -15.09 -5.67 -17.67
N THR A 47 -14.16 -5.53 -18.64
CA THR A 47 -14.21 -6.18 -19.94
C THR A 47 -12.89 -6.91 -20.25
N ARG A 48 -12.90 -7.77 -21.27
CA ARG A 48 -11.70 -8.50 -21.74
C ARG A 48 -10.65 -7.60 -22.41
N ILE A 49 -10.87 -6.29 -22.53
CA ILE A 49 -9.93 -5.33 -23.13
C ILE A 49 -9.25 -4.54 -22.01
N SER A 50 -8.54 -5.25 -21.13
CA SER A 50 -7.81 -4.64 -20.02
C SER A 50 -6.43 -5.28 -20.00
N ASN A 51 -5.38 -4.47 -20.22
CA ASN A 51 -4.00 -4.92 -20.13
C ASN A 51 -3.39 -4.38 -18.83
N VAL A 52 -2.93 -5.29 -17.98
CA VAL A 52 -2.12 -5.01 -16.79
C VAL A 52 -0.74 -5.58 -17.08
N HIS A 53 0.28 -4.71 -17.11
CA HIS A 53 1.69 -5.11 -17.25
C HIS A 53 2.31 -5.34 -15.86
#